data_AF-A0A2E6LP25-F1
#
_entry.id   AF-A0A2E6LP25-F1
#
_cell.length_a   1.000
_cell.length_b   1.000
_cell.length_c   1.000
_cell.angle_alpha   90.00
_cell.angle_beta   90.00
_cell.angle_gamma   90.00
#
_symmetry.space_group_name_H-M   'P 1'
#
loop_
_entity.id
_entity.type
_entity.pdbx_description
1 polymer ?
#
loop_
_entity_poly.entity_id
_entity_poly.type
_entity_poly.pdbx_seq_one_letter_code
_entity_poly.pdbx_strand_id
1 'polypeptide(L)'
;MGYRELLKNYIRHLELVAGDNFIEQDTNEPVLGKRDLGELRTLAAEIHRDAYRAAEVSRVENYNYRLRVLMNRHALSVDQVADLTGVSRQQVRAWRTNPDSDRYAAMSEEVFSRFESALNEWLETSSP
;
A
#
# COMPACT_ATOMS: atom_id res chain seq x y z
N MET A 1 3.85 9.87 -26.39
CA MET A 1 3.81 9.18 -25.08
C MET A 1 4.71 7.97 -25.14
N GLY A 2 5.59 7.79 -24.15
CA GLY A 2 6.45 6.60 -24.06
C GLY A 2 5.75 5.45 -23.33
N TYR A 3 6.15 4.21 -23.65
CA TYR A 3 5.60 2.98 -23.06
C TYR A 3 5.61 2.97 -21.51
N ARG A 4 6.64 3.57 -20.90
CA ARG A 4 6.77 3.73 -19.44
C ARG A 4 5.61 4.53 -18.82
N GLU A 5 5.21 5.62 -19.45
CA GLU A 5 4.12 6.49 -18.96
C GLU A 5 2.75 5.82 -19.13
N LEU A 6 2.58 5.03 -20.19
CA LEU A 6 1.38 4.21 -20.37
C LEU A 6 1.26 3.19 -19.23
N LEU A 7 2.34 2.49 -18.90
CA LEU A 7 2.38 1.53 -17.79
C LEU A 7 2.08 2.21 -16.45
N LYS A 8 2.65 3.38 -16.16
CA LYS A 8 2.34 4.12 -14.93
C LYS A 8 0.87 4.48 -14.83
N ASN A 9 0.27 4.94 -15.92
CA ASN A 9 -1.16 5.26 -15.97
C ASN A 9 -2.03 4.01 -15.82
N TYR A 10 -1.61 2.88 -16.38
CA TYR A 10 -2.30 1.61 -16.20
C TYR A 10 -2.19 1.08 -14.77
N ILE A 11 -1.02 1.20 -14.11
CA ILE A 11 -0.84 0.86 -12.69
C ILE A 11 -1.77 1.71 -11.82
N ARG A 12 -1.81 3.04 -12.02
CA ARG A 12 -2.76 3.92 -11.33
C ARG A 12 -4.21 3.52 -11.57
N HIS A 13 -4.56 3.14 -12.80
CA HIS A 13 -5.90 2.67 -13.13
C HIS A 13 -6.24 1.34 -12.46
N LEU A 14 -5.31 0.39 -12.40
CA LEU A 14 -5.48 -0.87 -11.68
C LEU A 14 -5.64 -0.64 -10.17
N GLU A 15 -4.84 0.22 -9.57
CA GLU A 15 -5.00 0.63 -8.17
C GLU A 15 -6.40 1.25 -7.92
N LEU A 16 -6.90 2.04 -8.87
CA LEU A 16 -8.19 2.73 -8.79
C LEU A 16 -9.38 1.80 -8.97
N VAL A 17 -9.32 0.87 -9.93
CA VAL A 17 -10.43 -0.03 -10.28
C VAL A 17 -10.48 -1.25 -9.35
N ALA A 18 -9.33 -1.76 -8.97
CA ALA A 18 -9.24 -3.06 -8.34
C ALA A 18 -9.15 -2.98 -6.80
N GLY A 19 -8.79 -1.81 -6.24
CA GLY A 19 -8.71 -1.57 -4.79
C GLY A 19 -7.63 -2.38 -4.06
N ASP A 20 -6.94 -3.27 -4.76
CA ASP A 20 -5.83 -4.11 -4.31
C ASP A 20 -4.58 -3.80 -5.16
N ASN A 21 -3.39 -3.87 -4.56
CA ASN A 21 -2.12 -3.88 -5.30
C ASN A 21 -1.94 -5.23 -5.98
N PHE A 22 -2.48 -5.39 -7.18
CA PHE A 22 -2.35 -6.62 -7.97
C PHE A 22 -0.88 -6.99 -8.30
N ILE A 23 0.05 -6.02 -8.21
CA ILE A 23 1.50 -6.24 -8.41
C ILE A 23 2.13 -7.02 -7.23
N GLU A 24 1.47 -7.03 -6.06
CA GLU A 24 1.92 -7.70 -4.84
C GLU A 24 1.22 -9.03 -4.57
N GLN A 25 0.21 -9.39 -5.37
CA GLN A 25 -0.46 -10.68 -5.23
C GLN A 25 0.42 -11.77 -5.85
N ASP A 26 0.81 -12.77 -5.03
CA ASP A 26 1.34 -14.03 -5.55
C ASP A 26 0.20 -14.76 -6.27
N THR A 27 0.05 -14.48 -7.56
CA THR A 27 -0.81 -15.27 -8.43
C THR A 27 -0.12 -16.60 -8.74
N ASN A 28 -0.84 -17.71 -8.52
CA ASN A 28 -0.35 -19.08 -8.78
C ASN A 28 0.05 -19.34 -10.25
N GLU A 29 -0.26 -18.42 -11.16
CA GLU A 29 0.24 -18.39 -12.53
C GLU A 29 0.96 -17.06 -12.77
N PRO A 30 2.30 -17.02 -12.90
CA PRO A 30 3.00 -15.80 -13.24
C PRO A 30 2.72 -15.48 -14.72
N VAL A 31 1.71 -14.64 -14.97
CA VAL A 31 1.40 -14.09 -16.30
C VAL A 31 2.59 -13.27 -16.85
N LEU A 32 3.47 -12.80 -15.97
CA LEU A 32 4.62 -11.95 -16.28
C LEU A 32 5.94 -12.60 -15.83
N GLY A 33 7.00 -12.38 -16.61
CA GLY A 33 8.33 -12.81 -16.24
C GLY A 33 8.87 -12.04 -15.03
N LYS A 34 9.82 -12.63 -14.28
CA LYS A 34 10.45 -11.99 -13.11
C LYS A 34 11.01 -10.59 -13.40
N ARG A 35 11.52 -10.38 -14.61
CA ARG A 35 12.05 -9.09 -15.08
C ARG A 35 10.93 -8.04 -15.20
N ASP A 36 9.83 -8.39 -15.86
CA ASP A 36 8.70 -7.49 -16.08
C ASP A 36 8.02 -7.13 -14.76
N LEU A 37 7.91 -8.10 -13.84
CA LEU A 37 7.43 -7.87 -12.48
C LEU A 37 8.34 -6.89 -11.71
N GLY A 38 9.67 -7.02 -11.86
CA GLY A 38 10.64 -6.11 -11.27
C GLY A 38 10.53 -4.68 -11.83
N GLU A 39 10.30 -4.55 -13.14
CA GLU A 39 10.06 -3.26 -13.78
C GLU A 39 8.75 -2.62 -13.28
N LEU A 40 7.66 -3.39 -13.16
CA LEU A 40 6.39 -2.89 -12.62
C LEU A 40 6.51 -2.44 -11.16
N ARG A 41 7.22 -3.19 -10.31
CA ARG A 41 7.50 -2.80 -8.92
C ARG A 41 8.28 -1.49 -8.84
N THR A 42 9.25 -1.31 -9.73
CA THR A 42 10.02 -0.06 -9.82
C THR A 42 9.11 1.11 -10.20
N LEU A 43 8.21 0.92 -11.16
CA LEU A 43 7.25 1.94 -11.58
C LEU A 43 6.25 2.29 -10.48
N ALA A 44 5.73 1.29 -9.75
CA ALA A 44 4.86 1.51 -8.61
C ALA A 44 5.56 2.33 -7.51
N ALA A 45 6.81 1.98 -7.19
CA ALA A 45 7.61 2.73 -6.22
C ALA A 45 7.84 4.20 -6.65
N GLU A 46 8.05 4.46 -7.94
CA GLU A 46 8.13 5.83 -8.48
C GLU A 46 6.81 6.59 -8.29
N ILE A 47 5.68 5.97 -8.64
CA ILE A 47 4.34 6.58 -8.47
C ILE A 47 4.08 6.94 -7.01
N HIS A 48 4.38 6.03 -6.07
CA HIS A 48 4.19 6.28 -4.65
C HIS A 48 5.12 7.35 -4.09
N ARG A 49 6.34 7.50 -4.64
CA ARG A 49 7.27 8.57 -4.28
C ARG A 49 6.82 9.94 -4.81
N ASP A 50 6.22 10.00 -5.99
CA ASP A 50 5.66 11.24 -6.50
C ASP A 50 4.41 11.65 -5.71
N ALA A 51 3.58 10.67 -5.31
CA ALA A 51 2.48 10.88 -4.38
C ALA A 51 2.96 11.33 -2.99
N TYR A 52 4.10 10.84 -2.51
CA TYR A 52 4.75 11.30 -1.27
C TYR A 52 4.99 12.81 -1.29
N ARG A 53 5.64 13.29 -2.35
CA ARG A 53 5.96 14.73 -2.51
C ARG A 53 4.69 15.58 -2.61
N ALA A 54 3.66 15.10 -3.29
CA ALA A 54 2.40 15.82 -3.38
C ALA A 54 1.66 15.88 -2.02
N ALA A 55 1.68 14.78 -1.25
CA ALA A 55 1.04 14.71 0.07
C ALA A 55 1.78 15.55 1.13
N GLU A 56 3.12 15.54 1.12
CA GLU A 56 4.00 16.31 2.00
C GLU A 56 3.75 17.83 1.89
N VAL A 57 3.40 18.30 0.68
CA VAL A 57 3.03 19.71 0.42
C VAL A 57 1.65 20.08 0.99
N SER A 58 0.76 19.11 1.22
CA SER A 58 -0.65 19.37 1.56
C SER A 58 -0.99 19.41 3.05
N ARG A 59 -0.06 19.13 3.98
CA ARG A 59 -0.29 19.14 5.46
C ARG A 59 -1.44 18.28 5.98
N VAL A 60 -2.01 17.37 5.20
CA VAL A 60 -2.95 16.37 5.72
C VAL A 60 -2.14 15.17 6.19
N GLU A 61 -2.08 14.95 7.51
CA GLU A 61 -1.54 13.72 8.07
C GLU A 61 -2.34 12.53 7.55
N ASN A 62 -1.86 11.91 6.48
CA ASN A 62 -2.54 10.81 5.82
C ASN A 62 -2.03 9.49 6.43
N TYR A 63 -2.65 9.05 7.52
CA TYR A 63 -2.29 7.80 8.19
C TYR A 63 -2.46 6.58 7.28
N ASN A 64 -3.44 6.59 6.37
CA ASN A 64 -3.59 5.54 5.37
C ASN A 64 -2.36 5.43 4.46
N TYR A 65 -1.78 6.58 4.10
CA TYR A 65 -0.57 6.64 3.30
C TYR A 65 0.64 6.12 4.10
N ARG A 66 0.82 6.57 5.36
CA ARG A 66 1.89 6.08 6.24
C ARG A 66 1.80 4.56 6.46
N LEU A 67 0.58 4.05 6.64
CA LEU A 67 0.32 2.61 6.74
C LEU A 67 0.83 1.87 5.50
N ARG A 68 0.48 2.33 4.28
CA ARG A 68 0.95 1.72 3.03
C ARG A 68 2.47 1.70 2.92
N VAL A 69 3.13 2.79 3.34
CA VAL A 69 4.60 2.85 3.33
C VAL A 69 5.20 1.80 4.27
N LEU A 70 4.67 1.67 5.49
CA LEU A 70 5.15 0.68 6.48
C LEU A 70 4.87 -0.75 6.03
N MET A 71 3.68 -1.00 5.46
CA MET A 71 3.34 -2.29 4.85
C MET A 71 4.35 -2.67 3.78
N ASN A 72 4.63 -1.77 2.83
CA ASN A 72 5.56 -2.05 1.74
C ASN A 72 7.00 -2.22 2.25
N ARG A 73 7.42 -1.41 3.22
CA ARG A 73 8.78 -1.47 3.80
C ARG A 73 9.05 -2.79 4.52
N HIS A 74 8.07 -3.31 5.24
CA HIS A 74 8.20 -4.52 6.05
C HIS A 74 7.52 -5.75 5.41
N ALA A 75 7.11 -5.64 4.15
CA ALA A 75 6.38 -6.67 3.40
C ALA A 75 5.16 -7.24 4.15
N LEU A 76 4.41 -6.38 4.84
CA LEU A 76 3.25 -6.78 5.63
C LEU A 76 2.03 -7.04 4.75
N SER A 77 1.38 -8.16 4.97
CA SER A 77 0.10 -8.50 4.35
C SER A 77 -1.06 -7.76 5.02
N VAL A 78 -2.22 -7.74 4.33
CA VAL A 78 -3.48 -7.22 4.90
C VAL A 78 -3.87 -7.98 6.16
N ASP A 79 -3.62 -9.29 6.19
CA ASP A 79 -3.94 -10.14 7.32
C ASP A 79 -3.06 -9.76 8.53
N GLN A 80 -1.75 -9.60 8.32
CA GLN A 80 -0.83 -9.18 9.38
C GLN A 80 -1.18 -7.80 9.94
N VAL A 81 -1.57 -6.84 9.09
CA VAL A 81 -2.01 -5.52 9.56
C VAL A 81 -3.32 -5.62 10.34
N ALA A 82 -4.28 -6.43 9.89
CA ALA A 82 -5.52 -6.67 10.62
C ALA A 82 -5.24 -7.23 12.01
N ASP A 83 -4.32 -8.20 12.12
CA ASP A 83 -3.90 -8.80 13.39
C ASP A 83 -3.20 -7.76 14.30
N LEU A 84 -2.27 -6.97 13.76
CA LEU A 84 -1.53 -5.94 14.52
C LEU A 84 -2.43 -4.79 15.01
N THR A 85 -3.54 -4.52 14.32
CA THR A 85 -4.45 -3.41 14.65
C THR A 85 -5.71 -3.84 15.38
N GLY A 86 -6.03 -5.14 15.36
CA GLY A 86 -7.30 -5.68 15.85
C GLY A 86 -8.52 -5.28 15.01
N VAL A 87 -8.33 -4.77 13.78
CA VAL A 87 -9.45 -4.40 12.89
C VAL A 87 -9.74 -5.49 11.86
N SER A 88 -10.87 -5.36 11.16
CA SER A 88 -11.20 -6.29 10.09
C SER A 88 -10.33 -6.10 8.84
N ARG A 89 -10.09 -7.18 8.10
CA ARG A 89 -9.39 -7.15 6.80
C ARG A 89 -10.05 -6.23 5.79
N GLN A 90 -11.38 -6.14 5.84
CA GLN A 90 -12.14 -5.22 5.00
C GLN A 90 -11.84 -3.76 5.34
N GLN A 91 -11.67 -3.44 6.63
CA GLN A 91 -11.30 -2.10 7.07
C GLN A 91 -9.89 -1.73 6.60
N VAL A 92 -8.94 -2.66 6.66
CA VAL A 92 -7.58 -2.46 6.13
C VAL A 92 -7.61 -2.23 4.61
N ARG A 93 -8.42 -2.97 3.87
CA ARG A 93 -8.62 -2.76 2.42
C ARG A 93 -9.26 -1.39 2.13
N ALA A 94 -10.25 -0.98 2.92
CA ALA A 94 -10.86 0.34 2.81
C ALA A 94 -9.82 1.47 3.01
N TRP A 95 -8.89 1.32 3.95
CA TRP A 95 -7.79 2.28 4.12
C TRP A 95 -6.85 2.33 2.92
N ARG A 96 -6.67 1.20 2.23
CA ARG A 96 -5.84 1.08 1.02
C ARG A 96 -6.53 1.54 -0.27
N THR A 97 -7.83 1.78 -0.23
CA THR A 97 -8.61 2.21 -1.40
C THR A 97 -8.29 3.67 -1.78
N ASN A 98 -8.58 4.06 -3.04
CA ASN A 98 -8.48 5.45 -3.49
C ASN A 98 -9.44 6.36 -2.67
N PRO A 99 -8.98 7.51 -2.12
CA PRO A 99 -9.82 8.51 -1.47
C PRO A 99 -11.13 8.90 -2.19
N ASP A 100 -11.14 8.86 -3.53
CA ASP A 100 -12.33 9.20 -4.32
C ASP A 100 -13.36 8.06 -4.43
N SER A 101 -13.09 6.90 -3.83
CA SER A 101 -13.98 5.75 -3.85
C SER A 101 -14.96 5.76 -2.68
N ASP A 102 -16.21 5.35 -2.92
CA ASP A 102 -17.21 5.13 -1.85
C ASP A 102 -16.78 4.08 -0.81
N ARG A 103 -15.79 3.25 -1.14
CA ARG A 103 -15.23 2.23 -0.24
C ARG A 103 -14.07 2.76 0.60
N TYR A 104 -13.63 3.99 0.37
CA TYR A 104 -12.57 4.61 1.14
C TYR A 104 -13.01 4.85 2.57
N ALA A 105 -12.13 4.51 3.49
CA ALA A 105 -12.24 4.94 4.87
C ALA A 105 -10.96 5.65 5.26
N ALA A 106 -11.08 6.77 5.97
CA ALA A 106 -9.93 7.40 6.61
C ALA A 106 -9.56 6.60 7.87
N MET A 107 -8.27 6.34 8.06
CA MET A 107 -7.70 5.79 9.27
C MET A 107 -7.54 6.93 10.27
N SER A 108 -7.98 6.72 11.50
CA SER A 108 -7.75 7.65 12.60
C SER A 108 -6.34 7.52 13.17
N GLU A 109 -5.83 8.59 13.78
CA GLU A 109 -4.55 8.61 14.50
C GLU A 109 -4.45 7.47 15.53
N GLU A 110 -5.47 7.28 16.37
CA GLU A 110 -5.45 6.24 17.42
C GLU A 110 -5.18 4.84 16.88
N VAL A 111 -5.81 4.50 15.75
CA VAL A 111 -5.61 3.21 15.09
C VAL A 111 -4.21 3.12 14.50
N PHE A 112 -3.69 4.21 13.94
CA PHE A 112 -2.34 4.25 13.41
C PHE A 112 -1.28 4.15 14.51
N SER A 113 -1.44 4.82 15.65
CA SER A 113 -0.52 4.72 16.79
C SER A 113 -0.50 3.31 17.38
N ARG A 114 -1.66 2.63 17.45
CA ARG A 114 -1.71 1.21 17.85
C ARG A 114 -0.96 0.31 16.86
N PHE A 115 -1.19 0.51 15.56
CA PHE A 115 -0.47 -0.21 14.51
C PHE A 115 1.05 -0.03 14.66
N GLU A 116 1.52 1.22 14.76
CA GLU A 116 2.95 1.56 14.85
C GLU A 116 3.59 0.94 16.09
N SER A 117 2.90 0.99 17.24
CA SER A 117 3.37 0.37 18.48
C SER A 117 3.48 -1.15 18.34
N ALA A 118 2.44 -1.81 17.83
CA ALA A 118 2.42 -3.26 17.65
C ALA A 118 3.46 -3.72 16.61
N LEU A 119 3.65 -2.95 15.54
CA LEU A 119 4.67 -3.22 14.53
C LEU A 119 6.08 -3.16 15.14
N ASN A 120 6.38 -2.16 15.96
CA ASN A 120 7.69 -2.05 16.61
C ASN A 120 7.97 -3.25 17.52
N GLU A 121 7.01 -3.66 18.34
CA GLU A 121 7.12 -4.85 19.19
C GLU A 121 7.30 -6.13 18.36
N TRP A 122 6.55 -6.26 17.26
CA TRP A 122 6.67 -7.39 16.34
C TRP A 122 8.05 -7.45 15.68
N LEU A 123 8.62 -6.30 15.29
CA LEU A 123 9.95 -6.22 14.71
C LEU A 123 11.05 -6.57 15.73
N GLU A 124 10.90 -6.14 16.99
CA GLU A 124 11.84 -6.47 18.06
C GLU A 124 11.83 -7.96 18.40
N THR A 125 10.66 -8.60 18.40
CA THR A 125 10.50 -10.03 18.68
C THR A 125 10.83 -10.94 17.50
N SER A 126 10.73 -10.42 16.27
CA SER A 126 11.02 -11.16 15.03
C SER A 126 12.45 -10.97 14.52
N SER A 127 13.29 -10.18 15.22
CA SER A 127 14.70 -10.00 14.88
C SER A 127 15.54 -11.11 15.54
N PRO A 128 16.30 -11.93 14.77
CA PRO A 128 17.19 -12.95 15.31
C PRO A 128 18.43 -12.38 16.02
#